data_AF-A0A434LRQ6-F1
#
_entry.id   AF-A0A434LRQ6-F1
#
_cell.length_a   1.000
_cell.length_b   1.000
_cell.length_c   1.000
_cell.angle_alpha   90.00
_cell.angle_beta   90.00
_cell.angle_gamma   90.00
#
_symmetry.space_group_name_H-M   'P 1'
#
loop_
_entity.id
_entity.type
_entity.pdbx_description
1 polymer ?
#
loop_
_entity_poly.entity_id
_entity_poly.type
_entity_poly.pdbx_seq_one_letter_code
_entity_poly.pdbx_strand_id
1 'polypeptide(L)'
;PVLSEDYAVQIARDWNVPASGSGFVTRFDVLKSFLDQYRVEHAGSRAHLEYWIPAEDLPEFNRAIVGRIEVTAAFGADANLAG
;
A
#
# COMPACT_ATOMS: atom_id res chain seq x y z
N PRO A 1 4.15 0.24 -3.82
CA PRO A 1 2.71 0.05 -3.46
C PRO A 1 2.22 -1.31 -3.93
N VAL A 2 1.35 -1.97 -3.17
CA VAL A 2 0.73 -3.25 -3.58
C VAL A 2 -0.44 -3.04 -4.54
N LEU A 3 -0.73 -4.01 -5.40
CA LEU A 3 -1.71 -3.88 -6.49
C LEU A 3 -3.11 -4.43 -6.17
N SER A 4 -3.32 -5.02 -4.99
CA SER A 4 -4.63 -5.55 -4.60
C SER A 4 -4.95 -5.24 -3.15
N GLU A 5 -6.22 -4.96 -2.88
CA GLU A 5 -6.71 -4.70 -1.53
C GLU A 5 -6.60 -5.95 -0.65
N ASP A 6 -6.89 -7.14 -1.17
CA ASP A 6 -6.75 -8.40 -0.43
C ASP A 6 -5.31 -8.61 0.09
N TYR A 7 -4.31 -8.30 -0.74
CA TYR A 7 -2.91 -8.38 -0.30
C TYR A 7 -2.58 -7.31 0.74
N ALA A 8 -3.07 -6.07 0.55
CA ALA A 8 -2.89 -5.00 1.54
C ALA A 8 -3.51 -5.36 2.91
N VAL A 9 -4.72 -5.94 2.89
CA VAL A 9 -5.42 -6.44 4.08
C VAL A 9 -4.62 -7.56 4.74
N GLN A 10 -4.08 -8.50 3.97
CA GLN A 10 -3.24 -9.57 4.49
C GLN A 10 -2.02 -9.00 5.21
N ILE A 11 -1.29 -8.06 4.60
CA ILE A 11 -0.13 -7.40 5.24
C ILE A 11 -0.56 -6.72 6.54
N ALA A 12 -1.61 -5.90 6.48
CA ALA A 12 -2.05 -5.10 7.63
C ALA A 12 -2.50 -5.99 8.79
N ARG A 13 -3.34 -7.00 8.53
CA ARG A 13 -3.93 -7.85 9.56
C ARG A 13 -2.99 -8.93 10.06
N ASP A 14 -2.28 -9.61 9.16
CA ASP A 14 -1.55 -10.83 9.51
C ASP A 14 -0.08 -10.54 9.87
N TRP A 15 0.48 -9.42 9.40
CA TRP A 15 1.89 -9.07 9.66
C TRP A 15 2.04 -7.81 10.51
N ASN A 16 1.36 -6.70 10.17
CA ASN A 16 1.52 -5.44 10.90
C ASN A 16 0.88 -5.49 12.28
N VAL A 17 -0.36 -5.98 12.43
CA VAL A 17 -1.00 -6.06 13.76
C VAL A 17 -0.15 -6.87 14.76
N PRO A 18 0.37 -8.07 14.44
CA PRO A 18 1.27 -8.78 15.36
C PRO A 18 2.55 -8.02 15.70
N ALA A 19 3.09 -7.21 14.77
CA ALA A 19 4.36 -6.49 14.95
C ALA A 19 4.20 -5.15 15.69
N SER A 20 3.10 -4.43 15.47
CA SER A 20 2.90 -3.05 15.95
C SER A 20 1.60 -2.81 16.71
N GLY A 21 0.73 -3.81 16.86
CA GLY A 21 -0.55 -3.72 17.57
C GLY A 21 -1.72 -3.15 16.74
N SER A 22 -1.41 -2.43 15.67
CA SER A 22 -2.37 -1.88 14.70
C SER A 22 -1.85 -2.02 13.28
N GLY A 23 -2.76 -2.11 12.30
CA GLY A 23 -2.45 -2.16 10.88
C GLY A 23 -3.51 -1.45 10.06
N PHE A 24 -3.09 -0.73 9.02
CA PHE A 24 -3.98 0.08 8.16
C PHE A 24 -3.76 -0.26 6.70
N VAL A 25 -4.84 -0.24 5.94
CA VAL A 25 -4.82 -0.26 4.47
C VAL A 25 -5.14 1.15 3.99
N THR A 26 -4.20 1.73 3.23
CA THR A 26 -4.41 3.00 2.55
C THR A 26 -4.55 2.79 1.06
N ARG A 27 -5.53 3.45 0.46
CA ARG A 27 -5.74 3.53 -0.98
C ARG A 27 -5.48 4.94 -1.45
N PHE A 28 -4.78 5.06 -2.57
CA PHE A 28 -4.48 6.33 -3.20
C PHE A 28 -4.30 6.12 -4.71
N ASP A 29 -4.64 7.13 -5.49
CA ASP A 29 -4.44 7.13 -6.92
C ASP A 29 -3.05 7.67 -7.24
N VAL A 30 -2.40 7.08 -8.25
CA VAL A 30 -1.09 7.52 -8.74
C VAL A 30 -1.17 7.75 -10.24
N LEU A 31 -0.48 8.77 -10.74
CA LEU A 31 -0.35 8.98 -12.18
C LEU A 31 0.22 7.73 -12.87
N LYS A 32 -0.53 7.18 -13.82
CA LYS A 32 -0.10 6.02 -14.62
C LYS A 32 1.25 6.27 -15.31
N SER A 33 1.48 7.49 -15.82
CA SER A 33 2.74 7.88 -16.46
C SER A 33 3.96 7.80 -15.52
N PHE A 34 3.75 7.94 -14.22
CA PHE A 34 4.80 7.69 -13.24
C PHE A 34 5.04 6.19 -13.08
N LEU A 35 3.97 5.42 -12.83
CA LEU A 35 4.07 3.96 -12.59
C LEU A 35 4.58 3.17 -13.80
N ASP A 36 4.34 3.63 -15.03
CA ASP A 36 4.80 2.99 -16.27
C ASP A 36 6.34 2.90 -16.37
N GLN A 37 7.06 3.65 -15.54
CA GLN A 37 8.54 3.61 -15.45
C GLN A 37 9.06 2.42 -14.65
N TYR A 38 8.17 1.74 -13.90
CA TYR A 38 8.53 0.67 -12.98
C TYR A 38 7.86 -0.65 -13.37
N ARG A 39 8.59 -1.73 -13.18
CA ARG A 39 8.06 -3.08 -13.36
C ARG A 39 7.21 -3.47 -12.15
N VAL A 40 6.12 -4.20 -12.40
CA VAL A 40 5.38 -4.90 -11.34
C VAL A 40 6.18 -6.13 -10.92
N GLU A 41 6.44 -6.23 -9.62
CA GLU A 41 7.22 -7.29 -8.99
C GLU A 41 6.32 -8.25 -8.20
N HIS A 42 6.82 -9.47 -8.00
CA HIS A 42 6.18 -10.48 -7.14
C HIS A 42 6.88 -10.55 -5.79
N ALA A 43 6.16 -10.23 -4.71
CA ALA A 43 6.63 -10.38 -3.34
C ALA A 43 6.28 -11.78 -2.80
N GLY A 44 7.14 -12.76 -3.09
CA GLY A 44 6.92 -14.13 -2.64
C GLY A 44 5.86 -14.86 -3.47
N SER A 45 4.59 -14.83 -3.04
CA SER A 45 3.53 -15.59 -3.74
C SER A 45 3.15 -14.94 -5.09
N ARG A 46 2.55 -15.72 -6.00
CA ARG A 46 2.14 -15.21 -7.32
C ARG A 46 1.06 -14.12 -7.25
N ALA A 47 0.26 -14.08 -6.19
CA ALA A 47 -0.80 -13.09 -6.00
C ALA A 47 -0.29 -11.77 -5.38
N HIS A 48 0.92 -11.78 -4.82
CA HIS A 48 1.50 -10.66 -4.12
C HIS A 48 2.25 -9.76 -5.09
N LEU A 49 1.51 -8.87 -5.75
CA LEU A 49 2.06 -7.93 -6.73
C LEU A 49 2.30 -6.56 -6.12
N GLU A 50 3.44 -5.96 -6.41
CA GLU A 50 3.80 -4.62 -5.95
C GLU A 50 4.75 -3.88 -6.89
N TYR A 51 4.74 -2.55 -6.81
CA TYR A 51 5.78 -1.71 -7.40
C TYR A 51 6.91 -1.47 -6.39
N TRP A 52 8.14 -1.73 -6.81
CA TRP A 52 9.37 -1.39 -6.08
C TRP A 52 9.87 -0.03 -6.54
N ILE A 53 9.59 1.00 -5.74
CA ILE A 53 10.02 2.37 -6.02
C ILE A 53 11.34 2.62 -5.26
N PRO A 54 12.43 3.02 -5.95
CA PRO A 54 13.68 3.39 -5.30
C PRO A 54 13.48 4.54 -4.31
N ALA A 55 14.32 4.57 -3.27
CA ALA A 55 14.18 5.56 -2.21
C ALA A 55 14.38 7.00 -2.73
N GLU A 56 15.27 7.17 -3.70
CA GLU A 56 15.56 8.42 -4.40
C GLU A 56 14.36 8.97 -5.19
N ASP A 57 13.43 8.10 -5.60
CA ASP A 57 12.26 8.46 -6.40
C ASP A 57 11.04 8.75 -5.52
N LEU A 58 11.10 8.52 -4.20
CA LEU A 58 9.99 8.79 -3.27
C LEU A 58 9.46 10.24 -3.34
N PRO A 59 10.30 11.29 -3.50
CA PRO A 59 9.78 12.64 -3.70
C PRO A 59 8.92 12.78 -4.96
N GLU A 60 9.27 12.10 -6.05
CA GLU A 60 8.49 12.13 -7.30
C GLU A 60 7.25 11.25 -7.19
N PHE A 61 7.36 10.08 -6.56
CA PHE A 61 6.21 9.22 -6.24
C PHE A 61 5.14 9.96 -5.44
N ASN A 62 5.55 10.69 -4.40
CA ASN A 62 4.63 11.50 -3.59
C ASN A 62 3.97 12.63 -4.39
N ARG A 63 4.69 13.24 -5.34
CA ARG A 63 4.11 14.23 -6.27
C ARG A 63 3.13 13.59 -7.26
N ALA A 64 3.35 12.32 -7.61
CA ALA A 64 2.51 11.57 -8.52
C ALA A 64 1.24 10.99 -7.85
N ILE A 65 1.13 11.01 -6.52
CA ILE A 65 -0.12 10.71 -5.83
C ILE A 65 -1.13 11.81 -6.12
N VAL A 66 -2.31 11.44 -6.60
CA VAL A 66 -3.39 12.36 -6.96
C VAL A 66 -4.62 12.12 -6.10
N GLY A 67 -5.36 13.19 -5.83
CA GLY A 67 -6.56 13.10 -5.00
C GLY A 67 -6.26 12.88 -3.52
N ARG A 68 -7.09 12.07 -2.86
CA ARG A 68 -7.00 11.81 -1.41
C ARG A 68 -6.37 10.45 -1.16
N ILE A 69 -5.64 10.36 -0.05
CA ILE A 69 -5.28 9.08 0.55
C ILE A 69 -6.42 8.70 1.49
N GLU A 70 -7.01 7.53 1.27
CA GLU A 70 -8.14 7.02 2.03
C GLU A 70 -7.70 5.80 2.85
N VAL A 71 -8.11 5.72 4.11
CA VAL A 71 -7.99 4.48 4.88
C VAL A 71 -9.18 3.59 4.53
N THR A 72 -8.97 2.45 3.89
CA THR A 72 -10.08 1.55 3.49
C THR A 72 -10.30 0.42 4.50
N ALA A 73 -9.30 0.11 5.32
CA ALA A 73 -9.43 -0.83 6.43
C ALA A 73 -8.45 -0.49 7.57
N ALA A 74 -8.85 -0.78 8.80
CA ALA A 74 -8.02 -0.72 9.99
C ALA A 74 -8.22 -2.00 10.82
N PHE A 75 -7.13 -2.48 11.44
CA PHE A 75 -7.09 -3.71 12.21
C PHE A 75 -6.34 -3.47 13.53
N GLY A 76 -6.65 -4.27 14.55
CA GLY A 76 -5.99 -4.18 15.85
C GLY A 76 -6.60 -3.13 16.76
N ALA A 77 -5.77 -2.52 17.62
CA ALA A 77 -6.24 -1.58 18.65
C ALA A 77 -6.98 -0.36 18.08
N ASP A 78 -6.62 0.04 16.85
CA ASP A 78 -7.13 1.24 16.19
C ASP A 78 -8.17 0.94 15.10
N ALA A 79 -8.82 -0.22 15.12
CA ALA A 79 -9.79 -0.63 14.09
C ALA A 79 -10.95 0.38 13.88
N ASN A 80 -11.25 1.21 14.88
CA ASN A 80 -12.31 2.22 14.80
C ASN A 80 -11.93 3.50 14.00
N LEU A 81 -10.70 3.59 13.49
CA LEU A 81 -10.22 4.77 12.74
C LEU A 81 -10.47 4.69 11.22
N ALA A 82 -10.95 3.56 10.70
CA ALA A 82 -11.36 3.45 9.30
C ALA A 82 -12.79 3.99 9.14
N GLY A 83 -12.94 5.23 8.65
CA GLY A 83 -14.21 5.90 8.42
C GLY A 83 -14.07 7.14 7.56
#